data_AF-H2YDP5-F1
#
_entry.id   AF-H2YDP5-F1
#
_cell.length_a   1.000
_cell.length_b   1.000
_cell.length_c   1.000
_cell.angle_alpha   90.00
_cell.angle_beta   90.00
_cell.angle_gamma   90.00
#
_symmetry.space_group_name_H-M   'P 1'
#
loop_
_entity.id
_entity.type
_entity.pdbx_description
1 polymer ?
#
loop_
_entity_poly.entity_id
_entity_poly.type
_entity_poly.pdbx_seq_one_letter_code
_entity_poly.pdbx_strand_id
1 'polypeptide(L)'
;MSHCKLEDDLQLQAVLKDAVTDTVWSIVTSYCQGLVDCKFKQKNKNQKKNTAHTKPNNFKPFKLYSTRKHPLYDNCKLQAPDGQLLSTCDRKKADWYIEKELADIVTETPFTIRLRFEPAGRPASNRDYYLYDKKNACVVCGSDGSIVRKNVVPHEYRRHFPLLLKDHVSHDIVPLCVTCHQRAGYYDSILRSKIAEEYEAPLGSSQAVQLLEDGERRTVRSAGRALENARNKIPEPRRQELEKVVLDFFNEEVITEELIKEASALETRYRNEAYVAHGLKVVNSIQKEKQLKGLFEFERRWREHFLDLMKPQYLPHLWSVEHNHERVGGLVGRDSQNKA
;
A
#
# COMPACT_ATOMS: atom_id res chain seq x y z
N MET A 1 38.52 25.60 -1.85
CA MET A 1 37.10 25.45 -2.26
C MET A 1 36.91 24.27 -3.21
N SER A 2 37.43 23.08 -2.87
CA SER A 2 37.44 21.94 -3.82
C SER A 2 37.11 20.58 -3.19
N HIS A 3 36.88 20.51 -1.87
CA HIS A 3 36.67 19.24 -1.17
C HIS A 3 35.19 18.83 -1.00
N CYS A 4 34.22 19.74 -1.13
CA CYS A 4 32.79 19.41 -0.96
C CYS A 4 32.14 18.66 -2.13
N LYS A 5 32.59 18.87 -3.38
CA LYS A 5 31.89 18.28 -4.54
C LYS A 5 32.15 16.79 -4.76
N LEU A 6 33.30 16.28 -4.31
CA LEU A 6 33.70 14.88 -4.53
C LEU A 6 33.05 13.92 -3.53
N GLU A 7 32.79 14.35 -2.30
CA GLU A 7 32.09 13.54 -1.28
C GLU A 7 30.58 13.45 -1.57
N ASP A 8 29.96 14.54 -2.03
CA ASP A 8 28.56 14.57 -2.46
C ASP A 8 28.33 13.67 -3.70
N ASP A 9 29.24 13.68 -4.68
CA ASP A 9 29.14 12.81 -5.87
C ASP A 9 29.34 11.32 -5.52
N LEU A 10 30.20 10.98 -4.54
CA LEU A 10 30.39 9.59 -4.10
C LEU A 10 29.18 9.06 -3.32
N GLN A 11 28.58 9.88 -2.45
CA GLN A 11 27.34 9.52 -1.75
C GLN A 11 26.16 9.42 -2.71
N LEU A 12 26.06 10.32 -3.69
CA LEU A 12 25.01 10.26 -4.71
C LEU A 12 25.13 9.02 -5.60
N GLN A 13 26.35 8.64 -5.99
CA GLN A 13 26.61 7.41 -6.74
C GLN A 13 26.34 6.13 -5.94
N ALA A 14 26.63 6.12 -4.63
CA ALA A 14 26.32 4.99 -3.76
C ALA A 14 24.79 4.82 -3.59
N VAL A 15 24.06 5.92 -3.37
CA VAL A 15 22.60 5.91 -3.23
C VAL A 15 21.90 5.54 -4.55
N LEU A 16 22.42 6.02 -5.69
CA LEU A 16 21.93 5.62 -7.02
C LEU A 16 22.21 4.14 -7.30
N LYS A 17 23.37 3.61 -6.90
CA LYS A 17 23.68 2.19 -7.02
C LYS A 17 22.74 1.35 -6.16
N ASP A 18 22.48 1.73 -4.92
CA ASP A 18 21.61 0.96 -4.02
C ASP A 18 20.15 0.96 -4.52
N ALA A 19 19.63 2.11 -4.96
CA ALA A 19 18.28 2.21 -5.52
C ALA A 19 18.11 1.44 -6.84
N VAL A 20 19.13 1.48 -7.71
CA VAL A 20 19.17 0.68 -8.94
C VAL A 20 19.26 -0.81 -8.60
N THR A 21 20.04 -1.20 -7.58
CA THR A 21 20.14 -2.61 -7.17
C THR A 21 18.83 -3.14 -6.60
N ASP A 22 18.10 -2.39 -5.77
CA ASP A 22 16.82 -2.83 -5.22
C ASP A 22 15.75 -2.99 -6.29
N THR A 23 15.72 -2.09 -7.27
CA THR A 23 14.78 -2.15 -8.39
C THR A 23 15.11 -3.31 -9.34
N VAL A 24 16.40 -3.54 -9.60
CA VAL A 24 16.88 -4.69 -10.38
C VAL A 24 16.61 -6.00 -9.64
N TRP A 25 16.84 -6.07 -8.32
CA TRP A 25 16.55 -7.27 -7.52
C TRP A 25 15.06 -7.57 -7.45
N SER A 26 14.19 -6.56 -7.42
CA SER A 26 12.73 -6.74 -7.50
C SER A 26 12.33 -7.36 -8.84
N ILE A 27 12.89 -6.87 -9.95
CA ILE A 27 12.65 -7.39 -11.30
C ILE A 27 13.22 -8.80 -11.46
N VAL A 28 14.48 -9.03 -11.06
CA VAL A 28 15.15 -10.34 -11.10
C VAL A 28 14.40 -11.36 -10.25
N THR A 29 13.97 -11.00 -9.04
CA THR A 29 13.17 -11.88 -8.17
C THR A 29 11.81 -12.22 -8.78
N SER A 30 11.20 -11.28 -9.52
CA SER A 30 9.97 -11.52 -10.27
C SER A 30 10.20 -12.47 -11.45
N TYR A 31 11.27 -12.31 -12.23
CA TYR A 31 11.60 -13.19 -13.35
C TYR A 31 12.07 -14.57 -12.91
N CYS A 32 12.69 -14.68 -11.73
CA CYS A 32 13.18 -15.94 -11.18
C CYS A 32 12.16 -16.65 -10.28
N GLN A 33 10.90 -16.20 -10.20
CA GLN A 33 9.85 -16.92 -9.47
C GLN A 33 9.70 -18.36 -10.01
N GLY A 34 10.06 -19.35 -9.19
CA GLY A 34 10.10 -20.78 -9.56
C GLY A 34 11.50 -21.34 -9.83
N LEU A 35 12.52 -20.48 -9.98
CA LEU A 35 13.95 -20.86 -10.04
C LEU A 35 14.67 -20.58 -8.72
N VAL A 36 14.20 -19.61 -7.94
CA VAL A 36 14.64 -19.43 -6.55
C VAL A 36 14.26 -20.69 -5.76
N ASP A 37 15.20 -21.25 -5.02
CA ASP A 37 15.08 -22.49 -4.21
C ASP A 37 15.10 -23.82 -4.96
N CYS A 38 15.44 -23.84 -6.26
CA CYS A 38 15.83 -25.09 -6.91
C CYS A 38 17.12 -25.62 -6.25
N LYS A 39 17.04 -26.81 -5.62
CA LYS A 39 18.23 -27.46 -5.02
C LYS A 39 19.28 -27.67 -6.11
N PHE A 40 20.34 -26.87 -6.09
CA PHE A 40 21.51 -27.09 -6.94
C PHE A 40 22.15 -28.42 -6.55
N LYS A 41 21.85 -29.49 -7.29
CA LYS A 41 22.53 -30.78 -7.14
C LYS A 41 23.91 -30.68 -7.77
N GLN A 42 24.87 -30.18 -6.99
CA GLN A 42 26.27 -30.35 -7.33
C GLN A 42 26.60 -31.85 -7.25
N LYS A 43 26.98 -32.45 -8.36
CA LYS A 43 27.36 -33.88 -8.44
C LYS A 43 28.76 -34.04 -7.85
N ASN A 44 28.91 -33.87 -6.53
CA ASN A 44 30.19 -34.09 -5.86
C ASN A 44 30.43 -35.59 -5.66
N LYS A 45 31.46 -36.10 -6.36
CA LYS A 45 32.04 -37.41 -6.09
C LYS A 45 32.64 -37.42 -4.68
N ASN A 46 32.30 -38.45 -3.92
CA ASN A 46 32.92 -38.92 -2.68
C ASN A 46 32.95 -37.93 -1.49
N GLN A 47 32.10 -38.16 -0.49
CA GLN A 47 32.51 -38.26 0.93
C GLN A 47 31.40 -38.84 1.82
N LYS A 48 31.84 -39.50 2.89
CA LYS A 48 31.17 -40.51 3.71
C LYS A 48 29.92 -40.00 4.47
N LYS A 49 28.93 -40.89 4.58
CA LYS A 49 27.70 -40.71 5.38
C LYS A 49 28.03 -40.65 6.87
N ASN A 50 27.68 -39.54 7.52
CA ASN A 50 27.33 -39.53 8.94
C ASN A 50 25.90 -39.02 9.07
N THR A 51 25.04 -39.90 9.58
CA THR A 51 23.61 -39.71 9.81
C THR A 51 23.39 -38.91 11.09
N ALA A 52 23.08 -37.63 10.96
CA ALA A 52 22.39 -36.85 11.98
C ALA A 52 21.09 -36.32 11.37
N HIS A 53 19.96 -36.87 11.81
CA HIS A 53 18.63 -36.41 11.45
C HIS A 53 18.39 -35.00 12.02
N THR A 54 18.82 -33.98 11.30
CA THR A 54 18.31 -32.62 11.47
C THR A 54 16.93 -32.57 10.83
N LYS A 55 15.89 -32.39 11.65
CA LYS A 55 14.52 -32.15 11.18
C LYS A 55 14.57 -30.97 10.18
N PRO A 56 13.94 -31.07 9.00
CA PRO A 56 13.94 -29.96 8.06
C PRO A 56 13.28 -28.76 8.73
N ASN A 57 14.02 -27.66 8.84
CA ASN A 57 13.45 -26.38 9.19
C ASN A 57 12.32 -26.12 8.18
N ASN A 58 11.07 -26.09 8.67
CA ASN A 58 9.90 -25.72 7.89
C ASN A 58 9.99 -24.23 7.57
N PHE A 59 10.86 -23.88 6.62
CA PHE A 59 10.89 -22.55 6.04
C PHE A 59 9.64 -22.43 5.17
N LYS A 60 8.61 -21.75 5.71
CA LYS A 60 7.42 -21.43 4.92
C LYS A 60 7.87 -20.45 3.83
N PRO A 61 7.64 -20.72 2.54
CA PRO A 61 7.98 -19.78 1.48
C PRO A 61 7.30 -18.44 1.78
N PHE A 62 8.04 -17.34 1.64
CA PHE A 62 7.49 -16.00 1.77
C PHE A 62 6.35 -15.86 0.76
N LYS A 63 5.10 -15.87 1.25
CA LYS A 63 3.93 -15.61 0.40
C LYS A 63 3.93 -14.13 0.05
N LEU A 64 4.48 -13.79 -1.12
CA LEU A 64 4.42 -12.43 -1.67
C LEU A 64 2.98 -11.94 -1.86
N TYR A 65 2.04 -12.88 -1.99
CA TYR A 65 0.60 -12.63 -2.14
C TYR A 65 -0.20 -13.33 -1.05
N SER A 66 -1.01 -12.56 -0.32
CA SER A 66 -2.08 -13.10 0.53
C SER A 66 -3.35 -13.22 -0.31
N THR A 67 -3.61 -14.43 -0.81
CA THR A 67 -4.81 -14.72 -1.59
C THR A 67 -6.02 -14.73 -0.66
N ARG A 68 -7.19 -14.25 -1.13
CA ARG A 68 -8.38 -14.24 -0.29
C ARG A 68 -8.84 -15.67 0.00
N LYS A 69 -9.19 -15.92 1.27
CA LYS A 69 -9.83 -17.17 1.71
C LYS A 69 -11.36 -17.14 1.52
N HIS A 70 -11.93 -15.95 1.44
CA HIS A 70 -13.36 -15.69 1.27
C HIS A 70 -13.60 -14.90 -0.03
N PRO A 71 -14.77 -15.05 -0.66
CA PRO A 71 -15.14 -14.28 -1.85
C PRO A 71 -14.91 -12.78 -1.64
N LEU A 72 -14.64 -12.05 -2.73
CA LEU A 72 -14.55 -10.60 -2.73
C LEU A 72 -15.94 -9.96 -2.57
N TYR A 73 -16.95 -10.53 -3.21
CA TYR A 73 -18.33 -10.08 -3.19
C TYR A 73 -19.22 -11.14 -2.53
N ASP A 74 -19.86 -10.80 -1.43
CA ASP A 74 -20.88 -11.67 -0.81
C ASP A 74 -22.27 -11.46 -1.42
N ASN A 75 -22.46 -10.34 -2.15
CA ASN A 75 -23.69 -10.01 -2.88
C ASN A 75 -24.96 -10.00 -2.01
N CYS A 76 -24.85 -9.62 -0.73
CA CYS A 76 -26.00 -9.45 0.16
C CYS A 76 -26.86 -8.26 -0.32
N LYS A 77 -28.18 -8.38 -0.28
CA LYS A 77 -29.11 -7.35 -0.77
C LYS A 77 -29.46 -6.38 0.35
N LEU A 78 -29.31 -5.09 0.09
CA LEU A 78 -29.67 -4.02 1.02
C LEU A 78 -30.93 -3.31 0.52
N GLN A 79 -32.01 -3.33 1.31
CA GLN A 79 -33.28 -2.67 1.01
C GLN A 79 -33.51 -1.45 1.89
N ALA A 80 -34.22 -0.46 1.35
CA ALA A 80 -34.83 0.64 2.08
C ALA A 80 -36.10 0.18 2.85
N PRO A 81 -36.64 1.00 3.77
CA PRO A 81 -37.82 0.64 4.57
C PRO A 81 -39.06 0.25 3.74
N ASP A 82 -39.20 0.83 2.55
CA ASP A 82 -40.27 0.55 1.58
C ASP A 82 -40.02 -0.72 0.74
N GLY A 83 -38.90 -1.41 0.94
CA GLY A 83 -38.50 -2.59 0.19
C GLY A 83 -37.71 -2.30 -1.09
N GLN A 84 -37.47 -1.04 -1.45
CA GLN A 84 -36.66 -0.71 -2.62
C GLN A 84 -35.23 -1.22 -2.45
N LEU A 85 -34.70 -1.94 -3.45
CA LEU A 85 -33.30 -2.36 -3.45
C LEU A 85 -32.37 -1.15 -3.61
N LEU A 86 -31.42 -1.00 -2.69
CA LEU A 86 -30.45 0.09 -2.67
C LEU A 86 -29.13 -0.33 -3.29
N SER A 87 -28.58 -1.47 -2.87
CA SER A 87 -27.29 -1.99 -3.35
C SER A 87 -27.04 -3.43 -2.92
N THR A 88 -26.00 -4.03 -3.51
CA THR A 88 -25.33 -5.24 -3.00
C THR A 88 -24.23 -4.86 -2.02
N CYS A 89 -24.09 -5.57 -0.91
CA CYS A 89 -23.03 -5.34 0.09
C CYS A 89 -22.35 -6.64 0.56
N ASP A 90 -21.23 -6.46 1.26
CA ASP A 90 -20.51 -7.55 1.93
C ASP A 90 -21.26 -8.01 3.17
N ARG A 91 -21.14 -9.30 3.53
CA ARG A 91 -21.85 -9.91 4.65
C ARG A 91 -21.54 -9.20 5.98
N LYS A 92 -20.26 -8.86 6.20
CA LYS A 92 -19.83 -8.09 7.38
C LYS A 92 -20.54 -6.74 7.53
N LYS A 93 -20.83 -6.07 6.41
CA LYS A 93 -21.55 -4.79 6.45
C LYS A 93 -23.02 -5.02 6.77
N ALA A 94 -23.64 -6.07 6.21
CA ALA A 94 -25.01 -6.43 6.53
C ALA A 94 -25.17 -6.82 8.01
N ASP A 95 -24.27 -7.67 8.52
CA ASP A 95 -24.25 -8.08 9.93
C ASP A 95 -24.07 -6.87 10.86
N TRP A 96 -23.20 -5.91 10.52
CA TRP A 96 -23.04 -4.67 11.29
C TRP A 96 -24.35 -3.88 11.41
N TYR A 97 -25.17 -3.78 10.36
CA TYR A 97 -26.46 -3.09 10.45
C TYR A 97 -27.44 -3.84 11.37
N ILE A 98 -27.42 -5.18 11.34
CA ILE A 98 -28.27 -6.01 12.21
C ILE A 98 -27.83 -5.88 13.68
N GLU A 99 -26.52 -6.02 13.95
CA GLU A 99 -25.94 -5.89 15.28
C GLU A 99 -26.16 -4.50 15.90
N LYS A 100 -26.27 -3.47 15.06
CA LYS A 100 -26.61 -2.10 15.48
C LYS A 100 -28.12 -1.84 15.56
N GLU A 101 -28.94 -2.87 15.35
CA GLU A 101 -30.40 -2.78 15.35
C GLU A 101 -30.96 -1.80 14.30
N LEU A 102 -30.17 -1.50 13.27
CA LEU A 102 -30.49 -0.58 12.19
C LEU A 102 -31.18 -1.26 11.01
N ALA A 103 -31.20 -2.59 10.97
CA ALA A 103 -31.81 -3.38 9.91
C ALA A 103 -32.40 -4.70 10.41
N ASP A 104 -33.40 -5.20 9.67
CA ASP A 104 -33.99 -6.53 9.84
C ASP A 104 -33.55 -7.48 8.73
N ILE A 105 -33.46 -8.77 9.06
CA ILE A 105 -33.32 -9.83 8.06
C ILE A 105 -34.69 -10.06 7.40
N VAL A 106 -34.76 -9.93 6.07
CA VAL A 106 -35.97 -10.19 5.27
C VAL A 106 -35.95 -11.60 4.69
N THR A 107 -34.80 -12.03 4.19
CA THR A 107 -34.63 -13.32 3.50
C THR A 107 -33.22 -13.82 3.71
N GLU A 108 -33.06 -15.13 3.96
CA GLU A 108 -31.74 -15.71 4.18
C GLU A 108 -31.01 -16.07 2.88
N THR A 109 -31.74 -16.42 1.82
CA THR A 109 -31.18 -16.78 0.50
C THR A 109 -32.02 -16.19 -0.64
N PRO A 110 -31.54 -15.17 -1.39
CA PRO A 110 -30.31 -14.42 -1.15
C PRO A 110 -30.39 -13.62 0.15
N PHE A 111 -29.27 -13.51 0.87
CA PHE A 111 -29.22 -12.81 2.15
C PHE A 111 -29.59 -11.34 1.96
N THR A 112 -30.74 -10.95 2.51
CA THR A 112 -31.38 -9.65 2.27
C THR A 112 -31.71 -9.01 3.59
N ILE A 113 -31.22 -7.79 3.79
CA ILE A 113 -31.53 -6.97 4.95
C ILE A 113 -32.29 -5.72 4.54
N ARG A 114 -33.19 -5.26 5.41
CA ARG A 114 -33.98 -4.04 5.23
C ARG A 114 -33.63 -3.04 6.31
N LEU A 115 -33.19 -1.86 5.90
CA LEU A 115 -32.92 -0.76 6.82
C LEU A 115 -34.21 -0.29 7.49
N ARG A 116 -34.12 0.07 8.77
CA ARG A 116 -35.22 0.68 9.54
C ARG A 116 -35.35 2.18 9.32
N PHE A 117 -34.37 2.79 8.65
CA PHE A 117 -34.27 4.24 8.47
C PHE A 117 -34.12 4.61 6.99
N GLU A 118 -34.42 5.87 6.69
CA GLU A 118 -34.33 6.41 5.34
C GLU A 118 -32.86 6.68 4.96
N PRO A 119 -32.33 6.05 3.89
CA PRO A 119 -30.95 6.27 3.48
C PRO A 119 -30.76 7.66 2.87
N ALA A 120 -29.56 8.24 3.03
CA ALA A 120 -29.22 9.55 2.46
C ALA A 120 -29.21 9.57 0.92
N GLY A 121 -29.17 8.41 0.27
CA GLY A 121 -29.17 8.28 -1.18
C GLY A 121 -29.85 7.00 -1.63
N ARG A 122 -30.64 7.12 -2.70
CA ARG A 122 -31.31 6.01 -3.38
C ARG A 122 -30.81 5.91 -4.82
N PRO A 123 -30.81 4.71 -5.41
CA PRO A 123 -30.49 4.54 -6.83
C PRO A 123 -31.53 5.30 -7.66
N ALA A 124 -31.06 6.20 -8.52
CA ALA A 124 -31.93 7.03 -9.36
C ALA A 124 -32.58 6.23 -10.51
N SER A 125 -32.00 5.09 -10.88
CA SER A 125 -32.51 4.22 -11.93
C SER A 125 -32.33 2.74 -11.56
N ASN A 126 -33.09 1.87 -12.24
CA ASN A 126 -32.92 0.42 -12.12
C ASN A 126 -31.62 -0.10 -12.79
N ARG A 127 -30.91 0.73 -13.55
CA ARG A 127 -29.62 0.44 -14.18
C ARG A 127 -28.46 1.01 -13.39
N ASP A 128 -28.52 0.90 -12.07
CA ASP A 128 -27.43 1.31 -11.20
C ASP A 128 -26.45 0.15 -10.98
N TYR A 129 -25.15 0.41 -11.18
CA TYR A 129 -24.04 -0.54 -11.00
C TYR A 129 -24.10 -1.29 -9.66
N TYR A 130 -24.58 -0.65 -8.60
CA TYR A 130 -24.59 -1.21 -7.25
C TYR A 130 -25.72 -2.21 -7.01
N LEU A 131 -26.70 -2.31 -7.91
CA LEU A 131 -27.83 -3.23 -7.76
C LEU A 131 -27.52 -4.67 -8.21
N TYR A 132 -26.52 -4.83 -9.07
CA TYR A 132 -26.20 -6.09 -9.72
C TYR A 132 -25.16 -6.90 -8.96
N ASP A 133 -25.38 -8.21 -8.94
CA ASP A 133 -24.44 -9.18 -8.39
C ASP A 133 -23.16 -9.27 -9.21
N LYS A 134 -22.04 -9.37 -8.49
CA LYS A 134 -20.71 -9.39 -9.08
C LYS A 134 -20.09 -10.77 -8.91
N LYS A 135 -19.45 -11.25 -9.96
CA LYS A 135 -18.78 -12.56 -9.97
C LYS A 135 -17.43 -12.47 -9.26
N ASN A 136 -17.12 -13.48 -8.45
CA ASN A 136 -15.84 -13.64 -7.78
C ASN A 136 -14.81 -14.32 -8.69
N ALA A 137 -14.56 -13.74 -9.85
CA ALA A 137 -13.60 -14.23 -10.83
C ALA A 137 -12.68 -13.09 -11.28
N CYS A 138 -11.48 -13.43 -11.76
CA CYS A 138 -10.56 -12.44 -12.32
C CYS A 138 -11.24 -11.68 -13.46
N VAL A 139 -11.37 -10.36 -13.34
CA VAL A 139 -12.03 -9.55 -14.40
C VAL A 139 -11.26 -9.57 -15.72
N VAL A 140 -9.99 -9.99 -15.70
CA VAL A 140 -9.14 -10.05 -16.89
C VAL A 140 -9.30 -11.36 -17.64
N CYS A 141 -8.97 -12.48 -16.98
CA CYS A 141 -8.91 -13.79 -17.63
C CYS A 141 -10.03 -14.75 -17.23
N GLY A 142 -10.94 -14.37 -16.32
CA GLY A 142 -12.07 -15.18 -15.90
C GLY A 142 -11.75 -16.29 -14.91
N SER A 143 -10.48 -16.48 -14.52
CA SER A 143 -10.11 -17.49 -13.53
C SER A 143 -10.77 -17.22 -12.18
N ASP A 144 -11.36 -18.22 -11.56
CA ASP A 144 -12.12 -18.18 -10.30
C ASP A 144 -11.33 -18.74 -9.09
N GLY A 145 -10.04 -19.03 -9.28
CA GLY A 145 -9.15 -19.54 -8.24
C GLY A 145 -8.72 -18.49 -7.22
N SER A 146 -7.41 -18.38 -6.97
CA SER A 146 -6.87 -17.46 -5.97
C SER A 146 -6.99 -15.99 -6.39
N ILE A 147 -8.05 -15.33 -5.92
CA ILE A 147 -8.33 -13.92 -6.21
C ILE A 147 -7.66 -12.98 -5.19
N VAL A 148 -7.19 -11.85 -5.71
CA VAL A 148 -6.62 -10.70 -5.01
C VAL A 148 -7.44 -9.46 -5.36
N ARG A 149 -7.59 -8.56 -4.40
CA ARG A 149 -8.25 -7.26 -4.60
C ARG A 149 -7.29 -6.29 -5.29
N LYS A 150 -7.69 -5.71 -6.42
CA LYS A 150 -6.97 -4.62 -7.10
C LYS A 150 -7.78 -3.34 -7.02
N ASN A 151 -7.12 -2.25 -6.67
CA ASN A 151 -7.67 -0.91 -6.82
C ASN A 151 -7.21 -0.37 -8.18
N VAL A 152 -8.14 -0.17 -9.12
CA VAL A 152 -7.87 0.39 -10.46
C VAL A 152 -7.27 1.78 -10.32
N VAL A 153 -7.90 2.65 -9.53
CA VAL A 153 -7.32 3.91 -9.07
C VAL A 153 -6.55 3.65 -7.77
N PRO A 154 -5.22 3.84 -7.72
CA PRO A 154 -4.43 3.49 -6.55
C PRO A 154 -4.87 4.24 -5.28
N HIS A 155 -4.87 3.52 -4.14
CA HIS A 155 -5.28 4.10 -2.86
C HIS A 155 -4.39 5.27 -2.43
N GLU A 156 -3.11 5.25 -2.82
CA GLU A 156 -2.14 6.32 -2.52
C GLU A 156 -2.63 7.70 -2.98
N TYR A 157 -3.37 7.78 -4.09
CA TYR A 157 -3.98 9.02 -4.57
C TYR A 157 -5.39 9.20 -4.00
N ARG A 158 -6.22 8.16 -4.06
CA ARG A 158 -7.65 8.25 -3.71
C ARG A 158 -7.88 8.68 -2.26
N ARG A 159 -6.96 8.37 -1.34
CA ARG A 159 -7.03 8.83 0.06
C ARG A 159 -6.98 10.36 0.19
N HIS A 160 -6.41 11.07 -0.79
CA HIS A 160 -6.27 12.53 -0.81
C HIS A 160 -7.38 13.24 -1.59
N PHE A 161 -8.28 12.49 -2.25
CA PHE A 161 -9.41 13.09 -2.98
C PHE A 161 -10.38 13.81 -2.03
N PRO A 162 -11.15 14.80 -2.53
CA PRO A 162 -12.24 15.40 -1.76
C PRO A 162 -13.33 14.36 -1.44
N LEU A 163 -14.07 14.59 -0.36
CA LEU A 163 -15.08 13.63 0.15
C LEU A 163 -16.13 13.25 -0.91
N LEU A 164 -16.55 14.21 -1.71
CA LEU A 164 -17.50 14.04 -2.82
C LEU A 164 -17.04 13.06 -3.93
N LEU A 165 -15.74 12.74 -4.00
CA LEU A 165 -15.19 11.70 -4.88
C LEU A 165 -14.81 10.40 -4.15
N LYS A 166 -14.92 10.39 -2.82
CA LYS A 166 -14.62 9.23 -1.98
C LYS A 166 -15.82 8.33 -1.73
N ASP A 167 -17.01 8.72 -2.19
CA ASP A 167 -18.13 7.79 -2.23
C ASP A 167 -17.94 6.77 -3.35
N HIS A 168 -18.64 5.63 -3.27
CA HIS A 168 -18.78 4.70 -4.40
C HIS A 168 -17.45 4.07 -4.90
N VAL A 169 -16.41 4.04 -4.05
CA VAL A 169 -15.05 3.51 -4.34
C VAL A 169 -15.05 2.05 -4.79
N SER A 170 -16.07 1.27 -4.43
CA SER A 170 -16.19 -0.13 -4.86
C SER A 170 -16.23 -0.29 -6.38
N HIS A 171 -16.55 0.76 -7.14
CA HIS A 171 -16.44 0.76 -8.59
C HIS A 171 -15.01 0.48 -9.08
N ASP A 172 -14.01 1.06 -8.41
CA ASP A 172 -12.59 0.90 -8.79
C ASP A 172 -11.93 -0.30 -8.10
N ILE A 173 -12.68 -1.11 -7.36
CA ILE A 173 -12.15 -2.28 -6.67
C ILE A 173 -12.57 -3.53 -7.43
N VAL A 174 -11.60 -4.18 -8.08
CA VAL A 174 -11.86 -5.35 -8.94
C VAL A 174 -11.10 -6.60 -8.48
N PRO A 175 -11.67 -7.80 -8.67
CA PRO A 175 -10.97 -9.06 -8.44
C PRO A 175 -10.01 -9.40 -9.58
N LEU A 176 -8.76 -9.75 -9.25
CA LEU A 176 -7.78 -10.29 -10.18
C LEU A 176 -7.17 -11.58 -9.64
N CYS A 177 -6.75 -12.50 -10.51
CA CYS A 177 -5.86 -13.58 -10.09
C CYS A 177 -4.44 -13.04 -9.85
N VAL A 178 -3.60 -13.81 -9.16
CA VAL A 178 -2.22 -13.42 -8.84
C VAL A 178 -1.42 -12.99 -10.08
N THR A 179 -1.50 -13.76 -11.17
CA THR A 179 -0.77 -13.44 -12.42
C THR A 179 -1.23 -12.13 -13.05
N CYS A 180 -2.55 -11.90 -13.14
CA CYS A 180 -3.07 -10.65 -13.69
C CYS A 180 -2.78 -9.47 -12.76
N HIS A 181 -2.80 -9.69 -11.45
CA HIS A 181 -2.45 -8.67 -10.47
C HIS A 181 -0.98 -8.24 -10.58
N GLN A 182 -0.05 -9.19 -10.71
CA GLN A 182 1.37 -8.89 -10.95
C GLN A 182 1.57 -8.09 -12.23
N ARG A 183 0.94 -8.53 -13.33
CA ARG A 183 1.00 -7.82 -14.61
C ARG A 183 0.43 -6.40 -14.53
N ALA A 184 -0.71 -6.23 -13.85
CA ALA A 184 -1.29 -4.91 -13.60
C ALA A 184 -0.33 -4.04 -12.77
N GLY A 185 0.29 -4.60 -11.72
CA GLY A 185 1.27 -3.87 -10.90
C GLY A 185 2.51 -3.39 -11.67
N TYR A 186 2.96 -4.17 -12.66
CA TYR A 186 4.04 -3.75 -13.57
C TYR A 186 3.63 -2.56 -14.44
N TYR A 187 2.44 -2.57 -15.01
CA TYR A 187 1.96 -1.44 -15.81
C TYR A 187 1.65 -0.20 -14.96
N ASP A 188 1.07 -0.41 -13.77
CA ASP A 188 0.84 0.64 -12.79
C ASP A 188 2.15 1.33 -12.43
N SER A 189 3.26 0.60 -12.21
CA SER A 189 4.54 1.21 -11.83
C SER A 189 5.12 2.11 -12.93
N ILE A 190 4.91 1.73 -14.20
CA ILE A 190 5.28 2.57 -15.36
C ILE A 190 4.45 3.85 -15.35
N LEU A 191 3.13 3.77 -15.16
CA LEU A 191 2.29 4.96 -15.11
C LEU A 191 2.61 5.85 -13.89
N ARG A 192 2.88 5.24 -12.72
CA ARG A 192 3.30 5.96 -11.51
C ARG A 192 4.59 6.73 -11.73
N SER A 193 5.55 6.15 -12.44
CA SER A 193 6.82 6.81 -12.75
C SER A 193 6.60 8.02 -13.66
N LYS A 194 5.74 7.90 -14.68
CA LYS A 194 5.35 9.05 -15.53
C LYS A 194 4.66 10.15 -14.73
N ILE A 195 3.73 9.80 -13.84
CA ILE A 195 3.06 10.76 -12.95
C ILE A 195 4.07 11.41 -11.99
N ALA A 196 5.07 10.67 -11.52
CA ALA A 196 6.12 11.22 -10.67
C ALA A 196 6.94 12.30 -11.38
N GLU A 197 7.27 12.10 -12.66
CA GLU A 197 7.95 13.09 -13.49
C GLU A 197 7.05 14.29 -13.79
N GLU A 198 5.81 14.05 -14.24
CA GLU A 198 4.85 15.11 -14.63
C GLU A 198 4.52 16.09 -13.51
N TYR A 199 4.45 15.63 -12.27
CA TYR A 199 4.09 16.45 -11.10
C TYR A 199 5.28 16.70 -10.15
N GLU A 200 6.51 16.42 -10.62
CA GLU A 200 7.75 16.55 -9.85
C GLU A 200 7.67 15.86 -8.46
N ALA A 201 6.98 14.73 -8.38
CA ALA A 201 6.70 14.02 -7.14
C ALA A 201 7.49 12.70 -7.10
N PRO A 202 8.76 12.70 -6.66
CA PRO A 202 9.62 11.53 -6.76
C PRO A 202 9.13 10.33 -5.94
N LEU A 203 9.31 9.13 -6.50
CA LEU A 203 9.02 7.85 -5.83
C LEU A 203 10.29 7.38 -5.12
N GLY A 204 10.34 7.49 -3.78
CA GLY A 204 11.43 6.91 -2.98
C GLY A 204 12.75 7.68 -2.93
N SER A 205 12.75 9.00 -3.13
CA SER A 205 13.94 9.84 -2.83
C SER A 205 14.18 9.98 -1.31
N SER A 206 15.35 10.46 -0.90
CA SER A 206 15.65 10.81 0.51
C SER A 206 14.64 11.81 1.08
N GLN A 207 14.14 12.73 0.26
CA GLN A 207 13.05 13.66 0.60
C GLN A 207 11.67 12.97 0.70
N ALA A 208 11.52 11.78 0.13
CA ALA A 208 10.34 10.92 0.23
C ALA A 208 10.45 9.86 1.34
N VAL A 209 11.45 9.96 2.23
CA VAL A 209 11.54 9.13 3.43
C VAL A 209 10.86 9.85 4.59
N GLN A 210 9.84 9.22 5.16
CA GLN A 210 9.04 9.80 6.26
C GLN A 210 9.86 9.93 7.56
N LEU A 211 10.76 8.98 7.81
CA LEU A 211 11.60 8.91 9.00
C LEU A 211 13.08 8.88 8.60
N LEU A 212 13.81 9.92 8.95
CA LEU A 212 15.26 9.94 8.80
C LEU A 212 15.91 9.25 9.99
N GLU A 213 17.07 8.65 9.77
CA GLU A 213 17.88 8.08 10.84
C GLU A 213 19.06 9.02 11.11
N ASP A 214 19.20 9.41 12.37
CA ASP A 214 20.34 10.18 12.85
C ASP A 214 21.52 9.21 13.07
N GLY A 215 22.57 9.38 12.27
CA GLY A 215 23.76 8.52 12.31
C GLY A 215 24.53 8.61 13.63
N GLU A 216 24.54 9.78 14.25
CA GLU A 216 25.20 10.00 15.55
C GLU A 216 24.42 9.27 16.64
N ARG A 217 23.10 9.50 16.73
CA ARG A 217 22.23 8.79 17.68
C ARG A 217 22.26 7.28 17.48
N ARG A 218 22.34 6.81 16.24
CA ARG A 218 22.47 5.36 15.93
C ARG A 218 23.74 4.78 16.51
N THR A 219 24.85 5.51 16.38
CA THR A 219 26.16 5.11 16.89
C THR A 219 26.14 5.08 18.42
N VAL A 220 25.58 6.11 19.05
CA VAL A 220 25.41 6.20 20.51
C VAL A 220 24.51 5.09 21.04
N ARG A 221 23.38 4.81 20.38
CA ARG A 221 22.50 3.70 20.75
C ARG A 221 23.20 2.34 20.66
N SER A 222 24.00 2.15 19.62
CA SER A 222 24.79 0.93 19.47
C SER A 222 25.82 0.78 20.60
N ALA A 223 26.47 1.88 21.00
CA ALA A 223 27.42 1.89 22.11
C ALA A 223 26.74 1.64 23.46
N GLY A 224 25.64 2.35 23.74
CA GLY A 224 24.83 2.14 24.95
C GLY A 224 24.35 0.70 25.09
N ARG A 225 23.81 0.09 24.02
CA ARG A 225 23.39 -1.33 24.04
C ARG A 225 24.54 -2.30 24.25
N ALA A 226 25.71 -2.03 23.67
CA ALA A 226 26.87 -2.89 23.86
C ALA A 226 27.36 -2.85 25.32
N LEU A 227 27.42 -1.66 25.92
CA LEU A 227 27.75 -1.47 27.33
C LEU A 227 26.68 -2.10 28.23
N GLU A 228 25.40 -1.84 28.02
CA GLU A 228 24.31 -2.39 28.84
C GLU A 228 24.30 -3.93 28.89
N ASN A 229 24.46 -4.59 27.73
CA ASN A 229 24.33 -6.05 27.64
C ASN A 229 25.62 -6.81 27.98
N ALA A 230 26.79 -6.20 27.79
CA ALA A 230 28.05 -6.93 27.78
C ALA A 230 29.26 -6.16 28.33
N ARG A 231 29.10 -5.08 29.11
CA ARG A 231 30.22 -4.24 29.61
C ARG A 231 31.43 -5.02 30.09
N ASN A 232 31.22 -6.05 30.92
CA ASN A 232 32.28 -6.83 31.56
C ASN A 232 32.94 -7.87 30.63
N LYS A 233 32.38 -8.10 29.44
CA LYS A 233 32.88 -9.04 28.43
C LYS A 233 33.59 -8.33 27.27
N ILE A 234 33.50 -7.00 27.20
CA ILE A 234 34.13 -6.18 26.17
C ILE A 234 35.60 -5.93 26.57
N PRO A 235 36.58 -6.13 25.68
CA PRO A 235 37.98 -5.79 25.94
C PRO A 235 38.15 -4.32 26.35
N GLU A 236 39.05 -4.06 27.32
CA GLU A 236 39.30 -2.73 27.89
C GLU A 236 39.44 -1.60 26.86
N PRO A 237 40.23 -1.75 25.77
CA PRO A 237 40.40 -0.67 24.79
C PRO A 237 39.09 -0.32 24.09
N ARG A 238 38.31 -1.35 23.73
CA ARG A 238 37.03 -1.17 23.05
C ARG A 238 35.96 -0.62 24.00
N ARG A 239 36.01 -0.97 25.29
CA ARG A 239 35.07 -0.42 26.28
C ARG A 239 35.27 1.09 26.42
N GLN A 240 36.51 1.56 26.52
CA GLN A 240 36.83 2.99 26.62
C GLN A 240 36.37 3.77 25.38
N GLU A 241 36.52 3.21 24.18
CA GLU A 241 35.99 3.81 22.95
C GLU A 241 34.46 3.98 22.99
N LEU A 242 33.73 2.95 23.44
CA LEU A 242 32.27 2.98 23.51
C LEU A 242 31.79 3.94 24.61
N GLU A 243 32.47 3.97 25.76
CA GLU A 243 32.17 4.92 26.84
C GLU A 243 32.40 6.36 26.36
N LYS A 244 33.50 6.63 25.64
CA LYS A 244 33.77 7.93 25.05
C LYS A 244 32.67 8.38 24.09
N VAL A 245 32.19 7.51 23.21
CA VAL A 245 31.07 7.82 22.29
C VAL A 245 29.81 8.26 23.03
N VAL A 246 29.51 7.65 24.18
CA VAL A 246 28.34 8.03 24.98
C VAL A 246 28.60 9.36 25.70
N LEU A 247 29.77 9.52 26.31
CA LEU A 247 30.16 10.75 27.03
C LEU A 247 30.19 11.98 26.11
N ASP A 248 30.80 11.85 24.93
CA ASP A 248 30.89 12.91 23.93
C ASP A 248 29.50 13.35 23.44
N PHE A 249 28.52 12.44 23.38
CA PHE A 249 27.16 12.76 22.93
C PHE A 249 26.32 13.47 24.01
N PHE A 250 26.44 13.04 25.26
CA PHE A 250 25.70 13.63 26.38
C PHE A 250 26.42 14.84 27.02
N ASN A 251 27.65 15.15 26.59
CA ASN A 251 28.53 16.17 27.19
C ASN A 251 28.76 15.92 28.69
N GLU A 252 28.97 14.67 29.08
CA GLU A 252 29.20 14.25 30.47
C GLU A 252 30.65 13.77 30.65
N GLU A 253 31.20 13.93 31.85
CA GLU A 253 32.58 13.50 32.16
C GLU A 253 32.65 12.08 32.76
N VAL A 254 31.53 11.58 33.30
CA VAL A 254 31.48 10.31 34.04
C VAL A 254 30.42 9.38 33.46
N ILE A 255 30.80 8.14 33.18
CA ILE A 255 29.88 7.11 32.71
C ILE A 255 29.08 6.53 33.88
N THR A 256 27.76 6.70 33.86
CA THR A 256 26.83 6.12 34.85
C THR A 256 25.97 5.03 34.23
N GLU A 257 25.39 4.16 35.06
CA GLU A 257 24.46 3.13 34.56
C GLU A 257 23.19 3.75 33.97
N GLU A 258 22.78 4.91 34.49
CA GLU A 258 21.68 5.71 33.98
C GLU A 258 21.99 6.23 32.58
N LEU A 259 23.18 6.78 32.35
CA LEU A 259 23.62 7.28 31.05
C LEU A 259 23.67 6.15 29.99
N ILE A 260 24.11 4.96 30.40
CA ILE A 260 24.15 3.77 29.52
C ILE A 260 22.74 3.34 29.10
N LYS A 261 21.78 3.35 30.04
CA LYS A 261 20.37 3.03 29.74
C LYS A 261 19.72 4.11 28.87
N GLU A 262 20.02 5.38 29.11
CA GLU A 262 19.54 6.48 28.29
C GLU A 262 20.08 6.37 26.85
N ALA A 263 21.38 6.09 26.71
CA ALA A 263 22.01 5.83 25.42
C ALA A 263 21.37 4.61 24.71
N SER A 264 21.15 3.49 25.42
CA SER A 264 20.62 2.26 24.82
C SER A 264 19.17 2.37 24.33
N ALA A 265 18.40 3.28 24.96
CA ALA A 265 17.02 3.61 24.64
C ALA A 265 16.88 4.78 23.66
N LEU A 266 17.96 5.44 23.26
CA LEU A 266 17.95 6.66 22.45
C LEU A 266 17.14 6.51 21.16
N GLU A 267 16.24 7.45 20.88
CA GLU A 267 15.45 7.45 19.65
C GLU A 267 16.30 7.94 18.47
N THR A 268 16.62 7.01 17.56
CA THR A 268 17.52 7.27 16.42
C THR A 268 16.79 7.72 15.17
N ARG A 269 15.46 7.67 15.17
CA ARG A 269 14.64 8.02 14.01
C ARG A 269 13.81 9.24 14.32
N TYR A 270 13.82 10.21 13.42
CA TYR A 270 13.03 11.42 13.56
C TYR A 270 12.22 11.70 12.30
N ARG A 271 11.14 12.46 12.45
CA ARG A 271 10.26 12.79 11.33
C ARG A 271 10.93 13.79 10.41
N ASN A 272 10.95 13.48 9.12
CA ASN A 272 11.37 14.42 8.10
C ASN A 272 10.27 15.47 7.90
N GLU A 273 10.52 16.72 8.28
CA GLU A 273 9.54 17.81 8.12
C GLU A 273 9.30 18.18 6.66
N ALA A 274 10.31 17.98 5.80
CA ALA A 274 10.20 18.20 4.35
C ALA A 274 9.48 17.04 3.63
N TYR A 275 9.09 15.97 4.34
CA TYR A 275 8.43 14.82 3.72
C TYR A 275 7.03 15.18 3.21
N VAL A 276 6.86 15.08 1.90
CA VAL A 276 5.56 15.13 1.24
C VAL A 276 5.33 13.79 0.55
N ALA A 277 4.24 13.10 0.93
CA ALA A 277 3.85 11.87 0.27
C ALA A 277 3.57 12.12 -1.22
N HIS A 278 4.10 11.24 -2.09
CA HIS A 278 3.91 11.32 -3.54
C HIS A 278 2.44 11.56 -3.93
N GLY A 279 1.54 10.69 -3.46
CA GLY A 279 0.11 10.79 -3.78
C GLY A 279 -0.53 12.10 -3.31
N LEU A 280 -0.07 12.67 -2.20
CA LEU A 280 -0.54 13.97 -1.69
C LEU A 280 -0.05 15.10 -2.60
N LYS A 281 1.23 15.11 -2.98
CA LYS A 281 1.80 16.13 -3.87
C LYS A 281 1.08 16.16 -5.23
N VAL A 282 0.87 14.99 -5.83
CA VAL A 282 0.16 14.85 -7.12
C VAL A 282 -1.26 15.40 -7.02
N VAL A 283 -2.05 14.92 -6.06
CA VAL A 283 -3.46 15.34 -5.91
C VAL A 283 -3.58 16.82 -5.60
N ASN A 284 -2.73 17.37 -4.73
CA ASN A 284 -2.72 18.80 -4.43
C ASN A 284 -2.38 19.65 -5.67
N SER A 285 -1.43 19.20 -6.49
CA SER A 285 -1.03 19.93 -7.71
C SER A 285 -2.19 19.95 -8.72
N ILE A 286 -2.82 18.79 -8.96
CA ILE A 286 -4.01 18.68 -9.82
C ILE A 286 -5.13 19.60 -9.33
N GLN A 287 -5.41 19.61 -8.02
CA GLN A 287 -6.45 20.45 -7.45
C GLN A 287 -6.15 21.94 -7.58
N LYS A 288 -4.88 22.36 -7.45
CA LYS A 288 -4.48 23.75 -7.63
C LYS A 288 -4.64 24.23 -9.08
N GLU A 289 -4.28 23.40 -10.05
CA GLU A 289 -4.26 23.78 -11.46
C GLU A 289 -5.64 23.63 -12.13
N LYS A 290 -6.31 22.52 -11.90
CA LYS A 290 -7.50 22.08 -12.64
C LYS A 290 -8.69 21.73 -11.76
N GLN A 291 -8.57 21.90 -10.44
CA GLN A 291 -9.62 21.65 -9.46
C GLN A 291 -10.27 20.26 -9.65
N LEU A 292 -11.60 20.19 -9.59
CA LEU A 292 -12.36 18.94 -9.69
C LEU A 292 -12.22 18.28 -11.07
N LYS A 293 -12.18 19.07 -12.15
CA LYS A 293 -12.05 18.55 -13.53
C LYS A 293 -10.74 17.79 -13.70
N GLY A 294 -9.65 18.29 -13.11
CA GLY A 294 -8.37 17.59 -13.11
C GLY A 294 -8.41 16.24 -12.41
N LEU A 295 -9.18 16.12 -11.32
CA LEU A 295 -9.34 14.85 -10.61
C LEU A 295 -10.16 13.84 -11.43
N PHE A 296 -11.19 14.29 -12.16
CA PHE A 296 -11.92 13.42 -13.10
C PHE A 296 -11.01 12.93 -14.23
N GLU A 297 -10.19 13.81 -14.81
CA GLU A 297 -9.20 13.45 -15.83
C GLU A 297 -8.18 12.43 -15.28
N PHE A 298 -7.75 12.60 -14.03
CA PHE A 298 -6.81 11.69 -13.36
C PHE A 298 -7.42 10.32 -13.06
N GLU A 299 -8.66 10.29 -12.55
CA GLU A 299 -9.42 9.05 -12.32
C GLU A 299 -9.67 8.30 -13.62
N ARG A 300 -10.11 9.02 -14.67
CA ARG A 300 -10.26 8.49 -16.02
C ARG A 300 -8.96 7.88 -16.54
N ARG A 301 -7.84 8.59 -16.43
CA ARG A 301 -6.53 8.11 -16.92
C ARG A 301 -6.15 6.76 -16.31
N TRP A 302 -6.39 6.57 -15.01
CA TRP A 302 -6.14 5.29 -14.34
C TRP A 302 -7.09 4.18 -14.80
N ARG A 303 -8.36 4.51 -15.03
CA ARG A 303 -9.38 3.59 -15.54
C ARG A 303 -9.09 3.15 -16.97
N GLU A 304 -8.77 4.09 -17.86
CA GLU A 304 -8.36 3.84 -19.25
C GLU A 304 -7.08 3.01 -19.30
N HIS A 305 -6.06 3.37 -18.52
CA HIS A 305 -4.81 2.61 -18.42
C HIS A 305 -5.05 1.13 -18.08
N PHE A 306 -5.95 0.85 -17.13
CA PHE A 306 -6.33 -0.51 -16.80
C PHE A 306 -7.02 -1.22 -17.97
N LEU A 307 -7.98 -0.56 -18.64
CA LEU A 307 -8.66 -1.14 -19.80
C LEU A 307 -7.69 -1.44 -20.95
N ASP A 308 -6.83 -0.49 -21.30
CA ASP A 308 -5.95 -0.57 -22.47
C ASP A 308 -4.89 -1.66 -22.31
N LEU A 309 -4.29 -1.76 -21.12
CA LEU A 309 -3.16 -2.66 -20.89
C LEU A 309 -3.57 -4.02 -20.35
N MET A 310 -4.66 -4.09 -19.58
CA MET A 310 -5.14 -5.37 -19.03
C MET A 310 -6.19 -6.03 -19.92
N LYS A 311 -6.89 -5.28 -20.78
CA LYS A 311 -7.93 -5.76 -21.71
C LYS A 311 -8.90 -6.73 -21.04
N PRO A 312 -9.61 -6.29 -20.00
CA PRO A 312 -10.41 -7.19 -19.18
C PRO A 312 -11.64 -7.73 -19.93
N GLN A 313 -11.86 -9.05 -19.86
CA GLN A 313 -12.97 -9.72 -20.56
C GLN A 313 -14.20 -9.97 -19.68
N TYR A 314 -14.04 -9.83 -18.35
CA TYR A 314 -15.04 -10.20 -17.35
C TYR A 314 -15.30 -9.06 -16.34
N LEU A 315 -15.15 -7.80 -16.77
CA LEU A 315 -15.53 -6.65 -15.94
C LEU A 315 -17.03 -6.72 -15.58
N PRO A 316 -17.42 -6.26 -14.37
CA PRO A 316 -18.83 -6.17 -14.03
C PRO A 316 -19.60 -5.31 -15.04
N HIS A 317 -20.83 -5.73 -15.30
CA HIS A 317 -21.81 -4.95 -16.06
C HIS A 317 -21.93 -3.52 -15.49
N LEU A 318 -21.99 -2.52 -16.38
CA LEU A 318 -22.03 -1.08 -16.07
C LEU A 318 -20.75 -0.51 -15.44
N TRP A 319 -19.65 -1.27 -15.39
CA TRP A 319 -18.36 -0.66 -15.09
C TRP A 319 -18.02 0.37 -16.17
N SER A 320 -17.73 1.61 -15.76
CA SER A 320 -17.54 2.74 -16.66
C SER A 320 -16.34 3.59 -16.24
N VAL A 321 -15.66 4.14 -17.24
CA VAL A 321 -14.55 5.08 -17.06
C VAL A 321 -15.02 6.38 -16.41
N GLU A 322 -16.20 6.86 -16.79
CA GLU A 322 -16.77 8.15 -16.37
C GLU A 322 -17.70 8.02 -15.15
N HIS A 323 -17.62 6.88 -14.44
CA HIS A 323 -18.52 6.61 -13.31
C HIS A 323 -18.45 7.73 -12.26
N ASN A 324 -19.63 8.20 -11.86
CA ASN A 324 -19.85 9.28 -10.90
C ASN A 324 -19.43 10.70 -11.35
N HIS A 325 -18.78 10.89 -12.51
CA HIS A 325 -18.30 12.21 -12.92
C HIS A 325 -19.45 13.20 -13.18
N GLU A 326 -20.49 12.78 -13.91
CA GLU A 326 -21.67 13.61 -14.19
C GLU A 326 -22.46 13.97 -12.92
N ARG A 327 -22.68 12.98 -12.05
CA ARG A 327 -23.41 13.19 -10.79
C ARG A 327 -22.69 14.22 -9.91
N VAL A 328 -21.38 14.10 -9.74
CA VAL A 328 -20.59 15.05 -8.94
C VAL A 328 -20.49 16.40 -9.63
N GLY A 329 -20.29 16.45 -10.95
CA GLY A 329 -20.28 17.70 -11.71
C GLY A 329 -21.61 18.48 -11.58
N GLY A 330 -22.74 17.77 -11.61
CA GLY A 330 -24.06 18.36 -11.43
C GLY A 330 -24.38 18.82 -10.00
N LEU A 331 -23.69 18.30 -8.98
CA LEU A 331 -23.81 18.81 -7.60
C LEU A 331 -23.07 20.15 -7.45
N VAL A 332 -21.84 20.22 -7.98
CA VAL A 332 -21.03 21.44 -7.92
C VAL A 332 -21.63 22.59 -8.72
N GLY A 333 -22.25 22.28 -9.88
CA GLY A 333 -22.98 23.28 -10.67
C GLY A 333 -24.18 23.88 -9.94
N ARG A 334 -24.88 23.11 -9.10
CA ARG A 334 -26.04 23.57 -8.32
C ARG A 334 -25.63 24.38 -7.08
N ASP A 335 -24.56 23.98 -6.41
CA ASP A 335 -24.02 24.74 -5.26
C ASP A 335 -23.47 26.11 -5.65
N SER A 336 -23.01 26.26 -6.89
CA SER A 336 -22.54 27.54 -7.44
C SER A 336 -23.69 28.50 -7.78
N GLN A 337 -24.87 27.97 -8.12
CA GLN A 337 -26.07 28.77 -8.40
C GLN A 337 -26.81 29.19 -7.13
N ASN A 338 -26.78 28.37 -6.06
CA ASN A 338 -27.41 28.70 -4.78
C ASN A 338 -26.60 29.66 -3.89
N LYS A 339 -25.38 30.04 -4.32
CA LYS A 339 -24.52 31.02 -3.63
C LYS A 339 -24.39 32.36 -4.38
N ALA A 340 -25.07 32.49 -5.52
CA ALA A 340 -25.06 33.70 -6.36
C ALA A 340 -26.25 34.60 -6.06
#